data_AF-A0A2U3AQ47-F1
#
_entry.id   AF-A0A2U3AQ47-F1
#
_cell.length_a   1.000
_cell.length_b   1.000
_cell.length_c   1.000
_cell.angle_alpha   90.00
_cell.angle_beta   90.00
_cell.angle_gamma   90.00
#
_symmetry.space_group_name_H-M   'P 1'
#
loop_
_entity.id
_entity.type
_entity.pdbx_description
1 polymer ?
#
loop_
_entity_poly.entity_id
_entity_poly.type
_entity_poly.pdbx_seq_one_letter_code
_entity_poly.pdbx_strand_id
1 'polypeptide(L)'
;MFKKRPLKIQVSGCSGVAIICFLALLIILLGVTIPFFSFLGLSTLLEKFNLINLDYYSHWYQNFLYFGWLLILILALVFIIDLLALFIMASFNLDYSPMINLLSTMLQFAISTIVYFLVYGSLFHRIDLTWLGASITMAILYLIISTFTTSSIAGPTPDEE
;
A
#
# COMPACT_ATOMS: atom_id res chain seq x y z
N MET A 1 40.51 -20.87 30.21
CA MET A 1 39.86 -19.60 30.60
C MET A 1 39.91 -18.63 29.41
N PHE A 2 38.88 -18.63 28.56
CA PHE A 2 38.88 -17.85 27.31
C PHE A 2 38.45 -16.40 27.57
N LYS A 3 39.42 -15.49 27.45
CA LYS A 3 39.24 -14.04 27.64
C LYS A 3 38.45 -13.48 26.46
N LYS A 4 37.16 -13.19 26.64
CA LYS A 4 36.31 -12.50 25.65
C LYS A 4 36.91 -11.11 25.40
N ARG A 5 37.47 -10.88 24.21
CA ARG A 5 37.87 -9.53 23.78
C ARG A 5 36.62 -8.83 23.20
N PRO A 6 36.25 -7.63 23.66
CA PRO A 6 35.14 -6.90 23.08
C PRO A 6 35.51 -6.44 21.67
N LEU A 7 34.75 -6.88 20.68
CA LEU A 7 34.85 -6.44 19.29
C LEU A 7 34.35 -4.97 19.23
N LYS A 8 35.28 -4.01 19.39
CA LYS A 8 35.00 -2.59 19.14
C LYS A 8 35.03 -2.37 17.64
N ILE A 9 33.86 -2.30 17.02
CA ILE A 9 33.71 -1.90 15.61
C ILE A 9 33.94 -0.39 15.56
N GLN A 10 35.15 0.03 15.16
CA GLN A 10 35.47 1.42 14.85
C GLN A 10 35.07 1.69 13.40
N VAL A 11 33.85 2.16 13.17
CA VAL A 11 33.41 2.65 11.86
C VAL A 11 33.96 4.07 11.68
N SER A 12 34.80 4.27 10.66
CA SER A 12 35.22 5.59 10.19
C SER A 12 33.97 6.40 9.79
N GLY A 13 33.94 7.71 10.08
CA GLY A 13 32.78 8.57 9.79
C GLY A 13 32.30 8.50 8.33
N CYS A 14 33.20 8.24 7.37
CA CYS A 14 32.85 8.06 5.96
C CYS A 14 32.20 6.68 5.69
N SER A 15 32.71 5.62 6.34
CA SER A 15 32.11 4.27 6.22
C SER A 15 30.76 4.15 6.91
N GLY A 16 30.56 4.88 8.02
CA GLY A 16 29.27 4.94 8.71
C GLY A 16 28.17 5.57 7.85
N VAL A 17 28.48 6.70 7.21
CA VAL A 17 27.53 7.37 6.29
C VAL A 17 27.22 6.49 5.08
N ALA A 18 28.23 5.81 4.49
CA ALA A 18 28.00 4.90 3.38
C ALA A 18 27.07 3.73 3.75
N ILE A 19 27.23 3.15 4.95
CA ILE A 19 26.36 2.07 5.45
C ILE A 19 24.93 2.58 5.66
N ILE A 20 24.75 3.78 6.23
CA ILE A 20 23.43 4.38 6.43
C ILE A 20 22.74 4.67 5.09
N CYS A 21 23.46 5.25 4.12
CA CYS A 21 22.94 5.47 2.78
C CYS A 21 22.53 4.16 2.11
N PHE A 22 23.36 3.11 2.21
CA PHE A 22 23.02 1.80 1.65
C PHE A 22 21.78 1.19 2.32
N LEU A 23 21.66 1.32 3.65
CA LEU A 23 20.50 0.85 4.40
C LEU A 23 19.22 1.59 3.98
N ALA A 24 19.29 2.92 3.85
CA ALA A 24 18.16 3.73 3.38
C ALA A 24 17.72 3.32 1.96
N LEU A 25 18.68 3.06 1.08
CA LEU A 25 18.43 2.61 -0.29
C LEU A 25 17.76 1.22 -0.29
N LEU A 26 18.19 0.30 0.57
CA LEU A 26 17.55 -1.00 0.76
C LEU A 26 16.11 -0.87 1.25
N ILE A 27 15.83 0.02 2.21
CA ILE A 27 14.47 0.26 2.71
C ILE A 27 13.57 0.77 1.59
N ILE A 28 14.04 1.76 0.81
CA ILE A 28 13.29 2.29 -0.33
C ILE A 28 13.06 1.19 -1.38
N LEU A 29 14.10 0.41 -1.70
CA LEU A 29 14.00 -0.68 -2.66
C LEU A 29 12.97 -1.72 -2.21
N LEU A 30 12.99 -2.14 -0.95
CA LEU A 30 12.00 -3.06 -0.38
C LEU A 30 10.59 -2.46 -0.40
N GLY A 31 10.47 -1.19 -0.03
CA GLY A 31 9.20 -0.46 -0.02
C GLY A 31 8.53 -0.36 -1.39
N VAL A 32 9.30 -0.39 -2.49
CA VAL A 32 8.75 -0.40 -3.86
C VAL A 32 8.62 -1.81 -4.42
N THR A 33 9.61 -2.67 -4.21
CA THR A 33 9.62 -4.02 -4.81
C THR A 33 8.58 -4.94 -4.19
N ILE A 34 8.36 -4.90 -2.86
CA ILE A 34 7.36 -5.73 -2.19
C ILE A 34 5.95 -5.48 -2.74
N PRO A 35 5.42 -4.24 -2.78
CA PRO A 35 4.08 -4.00 -3.34
C PRO A 35 4.03 -4.29 -4.83
N PHE A 36 5.11 -4.06 -5.57
CA PHE A 36 5.20 -4.41 -6.99
C PHE A 36 5.07 -5.92 -7.24
N PHE A 37 5.84 -6.74 -6.54
CA PHE A 37 5.74 -8.20 -6.65
C PHE A 37 4.42 -8.74 -6.11
N SER A 38 3.88 -8.13 -5.05
CA SER A 38 2.57 -8.50 -4.51
C SER A 38 1.45 -8.22 -5.50
N PHE A 39 1.48 -7.07 -6.18
CA PHE A 39 0.54 -6.73 -7.23
C PHE A 39 0.66 -7.67 -8.43
N LEU A 40 1.87 -7.95 -8.89
CA LEU A 40 2.07 -8.92 -9.97
C LEU A 40 1.57 -10.33 -9.60
N GLY A 41 1.86 -10.79 -8.38
CA GLY A 41 1.37 -12.09 -7.91
C GLY A 41 -0.16 -12.14 -7.84
N LEU A 42 -0.78 -11.06 -7.35
CA LEU A 42 -2.23 -10.93 -7.33
C LEU A 42 -2.81 -10.91 -8.75
N SER A 43 -2.19 -10.15 -9.65
CA SER A 43 -2.66 -9.97 -11.01
C SER A 43 -2.58 -11.28 -11.81
N THR A 44 -1.51 -12.07 -11.64
CA THR A 44 -1.40 -13.42 -12.22
C THR A 44 -2.46 -14.38 -11.67
N LEU A 45 -2.80 -14.29 -10.38
CA LEU A 45 -3.88 -15.09 -9.80
C LEU A 45 -5.24 -14.71 -10.39
N LEU A 46 -5.53 -13.41 -10.51
CA LEU A 46 -6.77 -12.92 -11.11
C LEU A 46 -6.88 -13.29 -12.59
N GLU A 47 -5.76 -13.31 -13.31
CA GLU A 47 -5.70 -13.67 -14.73
C GLU A 47 -6.12 -15.12 -14.94
N LYS A 48 -5.72 -16.03 -14.04
CA LYS A 48 -6.16 -17.44 -14.07
C LYS A 48 -7.68 -17.61 -13.99
N PHE A 49 -8.37 -16.67 -13.35
CA PHE A 49 -9.84 -16.65 -13.24
C PHE A 49 -10.51 -15.76 -14.31
N ASN A 50 -9.74 -15.27 -15.28
CA ASN A 50 -10.21 -14.36 -16.34
C ASN A 50 -10.81 -13.06 -15.79
N LEU A 51 -10.31 -12.60 -14.63
CA LEU A 51 -10.78 -11.40 -13.93
C LEU A 51 -9.96 -10.15 -14.32
N ILE A 52 -8.73 -10.36 -14.78
CA ILE A 52 -7.82 -9.33 -15.30
C ILE A 52 -7.07 -9.90 -16.51
N ASN A 53 -6.74 -9.06 -17.48
CA ASN A 53 -5.85 -9.40 -18.59
C ASN A 53 -4.77 -8.31 -18.68
N LEU A 54 -3.49 -8.71 -18.67
CA LEU A 54 -2.34 -7.81 -18.61
C LEU A 54 -1.50 -7.93 -19.87
N ASP A 55 -1.49 -6.88 -20.69
CA ASP A 55 -0.65 -6.80 -21.87
C ASP A 55 0.71 -6.19 -21.51
N TYR A 56 1.68 -7.05 -21.19
CA TYR A 56 3.05 -6.64 -20.90
C TYR A 56 3.75 -6.04 -22.12
N TYR A 57 4.53 -4.98 -21.88
CA TYR A 57 5.51 -4.46 -22.84
C TYR A 57 6.66 -5.45 -23.03
N SER A 58 7.29 -5.39 -24.21
CA SER A 58 8.47 -6.21 -24.53
C SER A 58 9.69 -5.89 -23.66
N HIS A 59 9.78 -4.65 -23.16
CA HIS A 59 10.89 -4.22 -22.32
C HIS A 59 10.49 -4.15 -20.85
N TRP A 60 11.29 -4.79 -19.99
CA TRP A 60 11.01 -4.90 -18.55
C TRP A 60 10.91 -3.54 -17.83
N TYR A 61 11.69 -2.55 -18.22
CA TYR A 61 11.68 -1.23 -17.59
C TYR A 61 10.38 -0.45 -17.87
N GLN A 62 9.76 -0.69 -19.03
CA GLN A 62 8.46 -0.08 -19.38
C GLN A 62 7.36 -0.66 -18.50
N ASN A 63 7.36 -1.97 -18.31
CA ASN A 63 6.45 -2.63 -17.37
C ASN A 63 6.65 -2.10 -15.95
N PHE A 64 7.90 -2.00 -15.48
CA PHE A 64 8.20 -1.50 -14.15
C PHE A 64 7.68 -0.07 -13.93
N LEU A 65 7.92 0.85 -14.88
CA LEU A 65 7.42 2.22 -14.78
C LEU A 65 5.90 2.28 -14.87
N TYR A 66 5.29 1.52 -15.77
CA TYR A 66 3.84 1.53 -16.00
C TYR A 66 3.07 0.98 -14.80
N PHE A 67 3.40 -0.22 -14.33
CA PHE A 67 2.78 -0.83 -13.16
C PHE A 67 3.22 -0.18 -11.84
N GLY A 68 4.42 0.41 -11.80
CA GLY A 68 4.85 1.23 -10.67
C GLY A 68 4.01 2.50 -10.54
N TRP A 69 3.73 3.18 -11.66
CA TRP A 69 2.83 4.34 -11.66
C TRP A 69 1.41 3.97 -11.25
N LEU A 70 0.92 2.80 -11.68
CA LEU A 70 -0.36 2.26 -11.24
C LEU A 70 -0.42 2.12 -9.72
N LEU A 71 0.61 1.55 -9.10
CA LEU A 71 0.66 1.38 -7.64
C LEU A 71 0.65 2.71 -6.89
N ILE A 72 1.40 3.70 -7.39
CA ILE A 72 1.40 5.06 -6.82
C ILE A 72 0.00 5.67 -6.90
N LEU A 73 -0.66 5.54 -8.06
CA LEU A 73 -2.01 6.06 -8.27
C LEU A 73 -3.03 5.39 -7.36
N ILE A 74 -2.95 4.07 -7.20
CA ILE A 74 -3.77 3.30 -6.26
C ILE A 74 -3.58 3.82 -4.83
N LEU A 75 -2.32 3.97 -4.39
CA LEU A 75 -2.01 4.45 -3.03
C LEU A 75 -2.55 5.87 -2.81
N ALA A 76 -2.35 6.76 -3.79
CA ALA A 76 -2.87 8.11 -3.74
C ALA A 76 -4.39 8.14 -3.64
N LEU A 77 -5.09 7.29 -4.40
CA LEU A 77 -6.55 7.21 -4.38
C LEU A 77 -7.10 6.76 -3.04
N VAL A 78 -6.49 5.73 -2.42
CA VAL A 78 -6.91 5.31 -1.07
C VAL A 78 -6.67 6.43 -0.06
N PHE A 79 -5.52 7.09 -0.11
CA PHE A 79 -5.20 8.18 0.81
C PHE A 79 -6.14 9.39 0.67
N ILE A 80 -6.49 9.77 -0.56
CA ILE A 80 -7.46 10.86 -0.82
C ILE A 80 -8.84 10.51 -0.23
N ILE A 81 -9.29 9.27 -0.39
CA ILE A 81 -10.59 8.82 0.11
C ILE A 81 -10.60 8.77 1.63
N ASP A 82 -9.51 8.31 2.25
CA ASP A 82 -9.37 8.28 3.71
C ASP A 82 -9.36 9.70 4.31
N LEU A 83 -8.61 10.62 3.69
CA LEU A 83 -8.64 12.04 4.07
C LEU A 83 -10.04 12.66 3.92
N LEU A 84 -10.74 12.35 2.84
CA LEU A 84 -12.10 12.84 2.62
C LEU A 84 -13.05 12.30 3.70
N ALA A 85 -12.91 11.05 4.10
CA ALA A 85 -13.70 10.44 5.16
C ALA A 85 -13.43 11.07 6.53
N LEU A 86 -12.16 11.29 6.88
CA LEU A 86 -11.77 12.01 8.09
C LEU A 86 -12.34 13.42 8.11
N PHE A 87 -12.31 14.11 6.97
CA PHE A 87 -12.88 15.45 6.83
C PHE A 87 -14.40 15.45 7.02
N ILE A 88 -15.11 14.48 6.44
CA ILE A 88 -16.56 14.32 6.62
C ILE A 88 -16.89 14.06 8.10
N MET A 89 -16.21 13.12 8.75
CA MET A 89 -16.44 12.83 10.17
C MET A 89 -16.19 14.05 11.06
N ALA A 90 -15.11 14.79 10.81
CA ALA A 90 -14.80 16.03 11.52
C ALA A 90 -15.84 17.13 11.27
N SER A 91 -16.32 17.28 10.02
CA SER A 91 -17.29 18.32 9.64
C SER A 91 -18.69 18.08 10.21
N PHE A 92 -19.11 16.84 10.39
CA PHE A 92 -20.43 16.51 10.93
C PHE A 92 -20.44 16.30 12.46
N ASN A 93 -19.28 16.40 13.12
CA ASN A 93 -19.11 16.18 14.56
C ASN A 93 -19.82 14.90 15.04
N LEU A 94 -19.72 13.83 14.23
CA LEU A 94 -20.38 12.56 14.49
C LEU A 94 -19.63 11.82 15.59
N ASP A 95 -20.34 11.43 16.64
CA ASP A 95 -19.80 10.54 17.66
C ASP A 95 -19.39 9.19 17.03
N TYR A 96 -18.20 8.71 17.40
CA TYR A 96 -17.60 7.48 16.89
C TYR A 96 -18.40 6.25 17.35
N SER A 97 -19.49 5.94 16.64
CA SER A 97 -20.26 4.71 16.84
C SER A 97 -19.74 3.60 15.91
N PRO A 98 -19.59 2.35 16.39
CA PRO A 98 -19.09 1.25 15.57
C PRO A 98 -19.93 0.99 14.33
N MET A 99 -21.25 1.24 14.38
CA MET A 99 -22.15 1.12 13.22
C MET A 99 -21.91 2.21 12.17
N ILE A 100 -21.64 3.44 12.61
CA ILE A 100 -21.35 4.57 11.71
C ILE A 100 -19.99 4.34 11.03
N ASN A 101 -19.02 3.81 11.76
CA ASN A 101 -17.71 3.48 11.21
C ASN A 101 -17.82 2.39 10.13
N LEU A 102 -18.54 1.29 10.41
CA LEU A 102 -18.74 0.22 9.43
C LEU A 102 -19.44 0.69 8.16
N LEU A 103 -20.48 1.52 8.30
CA LEU A 103 -21.19 2.09 7.15
C LEU A 103 -20.29 3.03 6.33
N SER A 104 -19.50 3.87 7.01
CA SER A 104 -18.52 4.74 6.38
C SER A 104 -17.48 3.94 5.60
N THR A 105 -16.93 2.87 6.19
CA THR A 105 -15.97 1.98 5.52
C THR A 105 -16.59 1.29 4.31
N MET A 106 -17.82 0.79 4.40
CA MET A 106 -18.51 0.18 3.26
C MET A 106 -18.73 1.17 2.12
N LEU A 107 -19.13 2.41 2.44
CA LEU A 107 -19.32 3.46 1.45
C LEU A 107 -18.00 3.86 0.80
N GLN A 108 -16.93 4.02 1.58
CA GLN A 108 -15.59 4.31 1.07
C GLN A 108 -15.08 3.18 0.17
N PHE A 109 -15.31 1.92 0.54
CA PHE A 109 -14.94 0.79 -0.29
C PHE A 109 -15.68 0.80 -1.64
N ALA A 110 -16.99 1.08 -1.63
CA ALA A 110 -17.78 1.16 -2.86
C ALA A 110 -17.32 2.33 -3.75
N ILE A 111 -17.16 3.53 -3.19
CA ILE A 111 -16.70 4.72 -3.92
C ILE A 111 -15.29 4.49 -4.47
N SER A 112 -14.38 3.97 -3.66
CA SER A 112 -13.00 3.72 -4.08
C SER A 112 -12.92 2.69 -5.21
N THR A 113 -13.75 1.65 -5.18
CA THR A 113 -13.85 0.66 -6.26
C THR A 113 -14.36 1.29 -7.56
N ILE A 114 -15.39 2.14 -7.48
CA ILE A 114 -15.95 2.82 -8.66
C ILE A 114 -14.93 3.79 -9.26
N VAL A 115 -14.31 4.64 -8.44
CA VAL A 115 -13.31 5.61 -8.90
C VAL A 115 -12.10 4.86 -9.46
N TYR A 116 -11.64 3.80 -8.79
CA TYR A 116 -10.56 2.95 -9.29
C TYR A 116 -10.90 2.39 -10.67
N PHE A 117 -12.06 1.77 -10.85
CA PHE A 117 -12.46 1.20 -12.14
C PHE A 117 -12.50 2.25 -13.27
N LEU A 118 -13.05 3.44 -13.00
CA LEU A 118 -13.16 4.52 -13.98
C LEU A 118 -11.80 5.16 -14.33
N VAL A 119 -10.98 5.44 -13.33
CA VAL A 119 -9.65 6.03 -13.51
C VAL A 119 -8.72 5.02 -14.19
N TYR A 120 -8.84 3.75 -13.82
CA TYR A 120 -8.06 2.68 -14.41
C TYR A 120 -8.39 2.46 -15.89
N GLY A 121 -9.66 2.29 -16.24
CA GLY A 121 -10.07 2.06 -17.63
C GLY A 121 -9.70 3.23 -18.56
N SER A 122 -9.57 4.45 -18.02
CA SER A 122 -9.19 5.64 -18.80
C SER A 122 -7.67 5.84 -18.91
N LEU A 123 -6.89 5.53 -17.86
CA LEU A 123 -5.44 5.78 -17.84
C LEU A 123 -4.60 4.55 -18.25
N PHE A 124 -5.12 3.34 -18.07
CA PHE A 124 -4.38 2.09 -18.21
C PHE A 124 -4.95 1.17 -19.29
N HIS A 125 -4.75 1.53 -20.56
CA HIS A 125 -5.28 0.77 -21.71
C HIS A 125 -4.72 -0.65 -21.89
N ARG A 126 -3.60 -0.99 -21.23
CA ARG A 126 -2.96 -2.32 -21.34
C ARG A 126 -3.43 -3.31 -20.30
N ILE A 127 -4.42 -2.91 -19.52
CA ILE A 127 -4.94 -3.80 -18.51
C ILE A 127 -6.45 -3.81 -18.62
N ASP A 128 -7.00 -4.94 -19.02
CA ASP A 128 -8.42 -5.16 -19.03
C ASP A 128 -8.83 -5.74 -17.68
N LEU A 129 -9.69 -5.04 -16.96
CA LEU A 129 -10.06 -5.38 -15.60
C LEU A 129 -11.56 -5.48 -15.52
N THR A 130 -12.06 -6.64 -15.08
CA THR A 130 -13.49 -6.82 -14.81
C THR A 130 -13.88 -6.10 -13.52
N TRP A 131 -15.15 -5.73 -13.37
CA TRP A 131 -15.67 -5.15 -12.12
C TRP A 131 -15.37 -6.01 -10.89
N LEU A 132 -15.47 -7.34 -11.02
CA LEU A 132 -15.12 -8.28 -9.95
C LEU A 132 -13.61 -8.25 -9.63
N GLY A 133 -12.75 -8.21 -10.66
CA GLY A 133 -11.31 -8.06 -10.48
C GLY A 133 -10.95 -6.75 -9.76
N ALA A 134 -11.63 -5.65 -10.10
CA ALA A 134 -11.46 -4.36 -9.44
C ALA A 134 -11.85 -4.40 -7.96
N SER A 135 -13.01 -4.99 -7.63
CA SER A 135 -13.45 -5.14 -6.24
C SER A 135 -12.48 -5.99 -5.41
N ILE A 136 -11.99 -7.11 -5.96
CA ILE A 136 -11.02 -7.98 -5.26
C ILE A 136 -9.70 -7.24 -5.02
N THR A 137 -9.20 -6.55 -6.04
CA THR A 137 -7.95 -5.79 -5.96
C THR A 137 -8.07 -4.72 -4.88
N MET A 138 -9.16 -3.95 -4.88
CA MET A 138 -9.42 -2.94 -3.87
C MET A 138 -9.60 -3.52 -2.47
N ALA A 139 -10.26 -4.69 -2.33
CA ALA A 139 -10.45 -5.30 -1.02
C ALA A 139 -9.12 -5.69 -0.38
N ILE A 140 -8.20 -6.26 -1.17
CA ILE A 140 -6.87 -6.62 -0.71
C ILE A 140 -6.06 -5.39 -0.34
N LEU A 141 -6.11 -4.33 -1.15
CA LEU A 141 -5.44 -3.06 -0.84
C LEU A 141 -5.96 -2.46 0.46
N TYR A 142 -7.28 -2.49 0.66
CA TYR A 142 -7.91 -2.00 1.87
C TYR A 142 -7.50 -2.81 3.11
N LEU A 143 -7.40 -4.14 3.00
CA LEU A 143 -6.86 -5.00 4.06
C LEU A 143 -5.41 -4.67 4.38
N ILE A 144 -4.56 -4.50 3.36
CA ILE A 144 -3.15 -4.14 3.55
C ILE A 144 -3.06 -2.80 4.28
N ILE A 145 -3.77 -1.78 3.82
CA ILE A 145 -3.73 -0.44 4.42
C ILE A 145 -4.30 -0.46 5.85
N SER A 146 -5.39 -1.19 6.08
CA SER A 146 -5.96 -1.40 7.42
C SER A 146 -4.94 -2.01 8.39
N THR A 147 -4.12 -2.97 7.94
CA THR A 147 -3.07 -3.54 8.83
C THR A 147 -2.01 -2.52 9.22
N PHE A 148 -1.68 -1.57 8.35
CA PHE A 148 -0.72 -0.51 8.67
C PHE A 148 -1.33 0.57 9.57
N THR A 149 -2.59 0.96 9.37
CA THR A 149 -3.25 2.00 10.18
C THR A 149 -3.63 1.52 11.58
N THR A 150 -4.00 0.25 11.75
CA THR A 150 -4.40 -0.29 13.07
C THR A 150 -3.23 -0.29 14.08
N SER A 151 -1.99 -0.45 13.59
CA SER A 151 -0.79 -0.40 14.43
C SER A 151 -0.47 0.98 15.03
N SER A 152 -1.05 2.08 14.51
CA SER A 152 -0.83 3.43 15.06
C SER A 152 -1.83 3.83 16.13
N ILE A 153 -2.88 3.03 16.37
CA ILE A 153 -3.92 3.30 17.38
C ILE A 153 -3.62 2.59 18.71
N ALA A 154 -2.77 1.56 18.69
CA ALA A 154 -2.24 0.93 19.90
C ALA A 154 -1.08 1.76 20.50
N GLY A 155 -1.34 3.02 20.84
CA GLY A 155 -0.56 3.73 21.86
C GLY A 155 -0.81 3.08 23.23
N PRO A 156 0.14 3.13 24.18
CA PRO A 156 -0.03 2.50 25.48
C PRO A 156 -1.28 3.05 26.15
N THR A 157 -2.18 2.16 26.56
CA THR A 157 -3.30 2.46 27.44
C THR A 157 -2.79 3.21 28.67
N PRO A 158 -3.27 4.43 28.97
CA PRO A 158 -2.90 5.15 30.17
C PRO A 158 -3.74 4.63 31.32
N ASP A 159 -3.50 3.41 31.77
CA ASP A 159 -4.12 2.87 32.99
C ASP A 159 -3.15 1.88 33.63
N GLU A 160 -2.21 2.41 34.41
CA GLU A 160 -1.61 1.76 35.58
C GLU A 160 -0.86 2.87 36.34
N GLU A 161 -1.64 3.72 37.03
CA GLU A 161 -1.20 4.54 38.17
C GLU A 161 -0.92 3.65 39.40
#